data_AF-A0A1J7CQ35-F1
#
_entry.id   AF-A0A1J7CQ35-F1
#
_cell.length_a   1.000
_cell.length_b   1.000
_cell.length_c   1.000
_cell.angle_alpha   90.00
_cell.angle_beta   90.00
_cell.angle_gamma   90.00
#
_symmetry.space_group_name_H-M   'P 1'
#
loop_
_entity.id
_entity.type
_entity.pdbx_description
1 polymer ?
#
loop_
_entity_poly.entity_id
_entity_poly.type
_entity_poly.pdbx_seq_one_letter_code
_entity_poly.pdbx_strand_id
1 'polypeptide(L)'
;MLGIISLILILLPIIFQFIYGTKAIYKTTSLKFVNVSLISFAAQILLSIVYYYISYYNFSKYFEEHPNATRCGTGLAASIFGLFFLIAVLIGVILVQYIIMIWKKYRMSLKADN
;
A
#
# COMPACT_ATOMS: atom_id res chain seq x y z
N MET A 1 -9.55 -16.48 -13.26
CA MET A 1 -10.14 -15.25 -12.69
C MET A 1 -9.34 -14.81 -11.45
N LEU A 2 -8.08 -14.38 -11.66
CA LEU A 2 -7.13 -13.95 -10.61
C LEU A 2 -7.11 -12.42 -10.41
N GLY A 3 -7.83 -11.66 -11.26
CA GLY A 3 -7.76 -10.19 -11.30
C GLY A 3 -8.21 -9.51 -10.00
N ILE A 4 -9.32 -9.95 -9.41
CA ILE A 4 -9.85 -9.34 -8.17
C ILE A 4 -8.97 -9.66 -6.97
N ILE A 5 -8.49 -10.90 -6.85
CA ILE A 5 -7.59 -11.33 -5.77
C ILE A 5 -6.30 -10.52 -5.79
N SER A 6 -5.75 -10.25 -6.98
CA SER A 6 -4.52 -9.47 -7.14
C SER A 6 -4.71 -8.02 -6.68
N LEU A 7 -5.88 -7.43 -6.93
CA LEU A 7 -6.23 -6.09 -6.45
C LEU A 7 -6.41 -6.04 -4.93
N ILE A 8 -7.01 -7.07 -4.33
CA ILE A 8 -7.16 -7.15 -2.87
C ILE A 8 -5.77 -7.27 -2.21
N LEU A 9 -4.88 -8.10 -2.78
CA LEU A 9 -3.53 -8.30 -2.27
C LEU A 9 -2.76 -6.98 -2.17
N ILE A 10 -2.80 -6.16 -3.23
CA ILE A 10 -1.98 -4.95 -3.27
C ILE A 10 -2.51 -3.81 -2.38
N LEU A 11 -3.79 -3.86 -1.98
CA LEU A 11 -4.37 -2.91 -1.03
C LEU A 11 -4.07 -3.29 0.44
N LEU A 12 -3.70 -4.55 0.70
CA LEU A 12 -3.48 -5.06 2.04
C LEU A 12 -2.46 -4.25 2.87
N PRO A 13 -1.32 -3.81 2.34
CA PRO A 13 -0.35 -3.03 3.13
C PRO A 13 -0.89 -1.65 3.53
N ILE A 14 -1.69 -1.01 2.68
CA ILE A 14 -2.33 0.28 2.97
C ILE A 14 -3.38 0.10 4.08
N ILE A 15 -4.21 -0.95 3.99
CA ILE A 15 -5.21 -1.27 5.00
C ILE A 15 -4.52 -1.59 6.34
N PHE A 16 -3.45 -2.39 6.30
CA PHE A 16 -2.65 -2.72 7.48
C PHE A 16 -2.05 -1.46 8.12
N GLN A 17 -1.46 -0.55 7.33
CA GLN A 17 -0.96 0.73 7.83
C GLN A 17 -2.06 1.58 8.45
N PHE A 18 -3.23 1.65 7.81
CA PHE A 18 -4.35 2.44 8.31
C PHE A 18 -4.82 1.94 9.68
N ILE A 19 -4.99 0.63 9.84
CA ILE A 19 -5.49 0.01 11.07
C ILE A 19 -4.40 -0.02 12.16
N TYR A 20 -3.25 -0.66 11.89
CA TYR A 20 -2.21 -0.86 12.89
C TYR A 20 -1.39 0.40 13.15
N GLY A 21 -1.24 1.30 12.17
CA GLY A 21 -0.60 2.59 12.37
C GLY A 21 -1.41 3.44 13.35
N THR A 22 -2.73 3.47 13.20
CA THR A 22 -3.64 4.12 14.16
C THR A 22 -3.52 3.48 15.54
N LYS A 23 -3.60 2.14 15.64
CA LYS A 23 -3.44 1.45 16.93
C LYS A 23 -2.09 1.76 17.60
N ALA A 24 -1.01 1.86 16.83
CA ALA A 24 0.32 2.20 17.34
C ALA A 24 0.37 3.65 17.90
N ILE A 25 -0.31 4.60 17.24
CA ILE A 25 -0.43 5.99 17.74
C ILE A 25 -1.19 6.07 19.05
N TYR A 26 -2.27 5.27 19.17
CA TYR A 26 -3.07 5.21 20.39
C TYR A 26 -2.50 4.28 21.47
N LYS A 27 -1.34 3.65 21.22
CA LYS A 27 -0.70 2.67 22.10
C LYS A 27 -1.63 1.52 22.49
N THR A 28 -2.52 1.12 21.58
CA THR A 28 -3.45 -0.01 21.75
C THR A 28 -2.90 -1.31 21.15
N THR A 29 -1.63 -1.30 20.75
CA THR A 29 -0.87 -2.46 20.26
C THR A 29 0.56 -2.42 20.80
N SER A 30 1.23 -3.57 20.87
CA SER A 30 2.64 -3.68 21.26
C SER A 30 3.61 -3.20 20.16
N LEU A 31 3.14 -3.09 18.91
CA LEU A 31 3.97 -2.67 17.79
C LEU A 31 4.21 -1.15 17.80
N LYS A 32 5.47 -0.76 17.66
CA LYS A 32 5.86 0.65 17.46
C LYS A 32 5.39 1.13 16.08
N PHE A 33 5.00 2.40 15.98
CA PHE A 33 4.56 3.02 14.71
C PHE A 33 5.60 2.85 13.58
N VAL A 34 6.88 3.00 13.90
CA VAL A 34 7.99 2.82 12.95
C VAL A 34 8.00 1.38 12.41
N ASN A 35 7.83 0.38 13.28
CA ASN A 35 7.81 -1.03 12.86
C ASN A 35 6.63 -1.33 11.95
N VAL A 36 5.43 -0.83 12.30
CA VAL A 36 4.24 -0.97 11.44
C VAL A 36 4.50 -0.36 10.06
N SER A 37 5.06 0.86 10.03
CA SER A 37 5.35 1.57 8.77
C SER A 37 6.38 0.85 7.91
N LEU A 38 7.44 0.30 8.50
CA LEU A 38 8.44 -0.50 7.79
C LEU A 38 7.85 -1.80 7.23
N ILE A 39 7.03 -2.51 8.02
CA ILE A 39 6.36 -3.73 7.58
C ILE A 39 5.41 -3.42 6.40
N SER A 40 4.59 -2.37 6.51
CA SER A 40 3.69 -1.95 5.44
C SER A 40 4.46 -1.61 4.16
N PHE A 41 5.57 -0.88 4.28
CA PHE A 41 6.38 -0.47 3.12
C PHE A 41 7.05 -1.67 2.45
N ALA A 42 7.67 -2.57 3.22
CA ALA A 42 8.28 -3.80 2.71
C ALA A 42 7.23 -4.71 2.05
N ALA A 43 6.06 -4.88 2.69
CA ALA A 43 4.96 -5.65 2.13
C ALA A 43 4.43 -5.02 0.82
N GLN A 44 4.35 -3.69 0.73
CA GLN A 44 3.94 -3.01 -0.50
C GLN A 44 4.88 -3.32 -1.66
N ILE A 45 6.20 -3.32 -1.43
CA ILE A 45 7.18 -3.66 -2.47
C ILE A 45 6.99 -5.12 -2.91
N LEU A 46 6.95 -6.06 -1.96
CA LEU A 46 6.83 -7.49 -2.27
C LEU A 46 5.53 -7.81 -3.01
N LEU A 47 4.39 -7.28 -2.55
CA LEU A 47 3.09 -7.51 -3.19
C LEU A 47 2.98 -6.80 -4.55
N SER A 48 3.66 -5.67 -4.74
CA SER A 48 3.74 -5.00 -6.05
C SER A 48 4.47 -5.86 -7.08
N ILE A 49 5.55 -6.54 -6.69
CA ILE A 49 6.28 -7.47 -7.57
C ILE A 49 5.36 -8.64 -7.97
N VAL A 50 4.70 -9.27 -6.99
CA VAL A 50 3.76 -10.36 -7.24
C VAL A 50 2.62 -9.91 -8.16
N TYR A 51 2.04 -8.74 -7.90
CA TYR A 51 0.98 -8.16 -8.73
C TYR A 51 1.45 -7.91 -10.17
N TYR A 52 2.67 -7.42 -10.37
CA TYR A 52 3.21 -7.18 -11.70
C TYR A 52 3.34 -8.49 -12.49
N TYR A 53 3.89 -9.54 -11.88
CA TYR A 53 4.01 -10.85 -12.53
C TYR A 53 2.65 -11.43 -12.91
N ILE A 54 1.66 -11.35 -12.03
CA ILE A 54 0.31 -11.83 -12.31
C ILE A 54 -0.32 -11.01 -13.44
N SER A 55 -0.18 -9.69 -13.40
CA SER A 55 -0.68 -8.79 -14.43
C SER A 55 -0.04 -9.08 -15.79
N TYR A 56 1.28 -9.27 -15.84
CA TYR A 56 2.01 -9.62 -17.04
C TYR A 56 1.56 -10.98 -17.61
N TYR A 57 1.46 -12.00 -16.76
CA TYR A 57 1.01 -13.33 -17.18
C TYR A 57 -0.40 -13.29 -17.78
N ASN A 58 -1.34 -12.60 -17.12
CA ASN A 58 -2.70 -12.45 -17.63
C ASN A 58 -2.74 -11.67 -18.95
N PHE A 59 -1.90 -10.65 -19.09
CA PHE A 59 -1.80 -9.86 -20.31
C PHE A 59 -1.28 -10.71 -21.46
N SER A 60 -0.17 -11.44 -21.26
CA SER A 60 0.41 -12.34 -22.26
C SER A 60 -0.57 -13.42 -22.69
N LYS A 61 -1.22 -14.08 -21.72
CA LYS A 61 -2.23 -15.11 -21.99
C LYS A 61 -3.43 -14.56 -22.79
N TYR A 62 -3.87 -13.34 -22.51
CA TYR A 62 -4.95 -12.70 -23.26
C TYR A 62 -4.61 -12.52 -24.75
N PHE A 63 -3.36 -12.16 -25.10
CA PHE A 63 -2.96 -12.04 -26.51
C PHE A 63 -2.71 -13.38 -27.19
N GLU A 64 -2.40 -14.43 -26.43
CA GLU A 64 -2.36 -15.80 -26.97
C GLU A 64 -3.78 -16.28 -27.33
N GLU A 65 -4.77 -15.98 -26.49
CA GLU A 65 -6.18 -16.32 -26.73
C GLU A 65 -6.85 -15.42 -27.79
N HIS A 66 -6.34 -14.20 -27.99
CA HIS A 66 -6.84 -13.22 -28.96
C HIS A 66 -5.73 -12.69 -29.88
N PRO A 67 -5.28 -13.48 -30.87
CA PRO A 67 -4.14 -13.13 -31.72
C PRO A 67 -4.37 -11.90 -32.61
N ASN A 68 -5.64 -11.57 -32.91
CA ASN A 68 -6.02 -10.38 -33.69
C ASN A 68 -6.22 -9.14 -32.82
N ALA A 69 -6.09 -9.24 -31.48
CA ALA A 69 -6.21 -8.09 -30.60
C ALA A 69 -4.97 -7.21 -30.69
N THR A 70 -5.17 -5.91 -30.87
CA THR A 70 -4.08 -4.94 -30.92
C THR A 70 -3.32 -4.96 -29.59
N ARG A 71 -2.03 -5.30 -29.65
CA ARG A 71 -1.10 -5.24 -28.51
C ARG A 71 -0.82 -3.78 -28.13
N CYS A 72 -1.76 -3.16 -27.44
CA CYS A 72 -1.57 -1.83 -26.87
C CYS A 72 -0.95 -1.98 -25.48
N GLY A 73 0.25 -1.44 -25.26
CA GLY A 73 0.94 -1.49 -23.96
C GLY A 73 0.24 -0.74 -22.82
N THR A 74 -0.93 -0.15 -23.07
CA THR A 74 -1.72 0.65 -22.11
C THR A 74 -2.09 -0.15 -20.86
N GLY A 75 -2.40 -1.44 -20.96
CA GLY A 75 -2.71 -2.27 -19.78
C GLY A 75 -1.52 -2.43 -18.83
N LEU A 76 -0.33 -2.69 -19.38
CA LEU A 76 0.92 -2.77 -18.62
C LEU A 76 1.37 -1.40 -18.11
N ALA A 77 1.18 -0.34 -18.88
CA ALA A 77 1.48 1.02 -18.42
C ALA A 77 0.56 1.42 -17.25
N ALA A 78 -0.74 1.12 -17.34
CA ALA A 78 -1.71 1.39 -16.28
C ALA A 78 -1.40 0.61 -15.00
N SER A 79 -0.94 -0.65 -15.13
CA SER A 79 -0.55 -1.45 -13.96
C SER A 79 0.66 -0.84 -13.25
N ILE A 80 1.71 -0.46 -13.99
CA ILE A 80 2.90 0.20 -13.44
C ILE A 80 2.54 1.55 -12.78
N PHE A 81 1.73 2.38 -13.45
CA PHE A 81 1.29 3.65 -12.88
C PHE A 81 0.47 3.45 -11.60
N GLY A 82 -0.41 2.44 -11.59
CA GLY A 82 -1.17 2.04 -10.41
C GLY A 82 -0.28 1.63 -9.24
N LEU A 83 0.83 0.92 -9.48
CA LEU A 83 1.82 0.58 -8.44
C LEU A 83 2.42 1.83 -7.81
N PHE A 84 2.89 2.77 -8.62
CA PHE A 84 3.45 4.03 -8.13
C PHE A 84 2.42 4.85 -7.35
N PHE A 85 1.19 4.91 -7.85
CA PHE A 85 0.10 5.58 -7.16
C PHE A 85 -0.16 4.95 -5.78
N LEU A 86 -0.22 3.63 -5.66
CA LEU A 86 -0.44 2.97 -4.37
C LEU A 86 0.72 3.17 -3.39
N ILE A 87 1.96 3.19 -3.87
CA ILE A 87 3.13 3.55 -3.05
C ILE A 87 2.99 4.99 -2.54
N ALA A 88 2.61 5.94 -3.41
CA ALA A 88 2.40 7.32 -3.02
C ALA A 88 1.27 7.46 -1.98
N VAL A 89 0.17 6.72 -2.14
CA VAL A 89 -0.93 6.66 -1.16
C VAL A 89 -0.42 6.11 0.18
N LEU A 90 0.35 5.02 0.19
CA LEU A 90 0.91 4.46 1.41
C LEU A 90 1.80 5.48 2.14
N ILE A 91 2.69 6.16 1.41
CA ILE A 91 3.54 7.23 1.95
C ILE A 91 2.66 8.36 2.51
N GLY A 92 1.63 8.79 1.79
CA GLY A 92 0.68 9.80 2.26
C GLY A 92 0.00 9.40 3.57
N VAL A 93 -0.47 8.16 3.70
CA VAL A 93 -1.06 7.64 4.93
C VAL A 93 -0.04 7.64 6.08
N ILE A 94 1.19 7.19 5.84
CA ILE A 94 2.28 7.21 6.84
C ILE A 94 2.55 8.65 7.30
N LEU A 95 2.66 9.61 6.38
CA LEU A 95 2.93 11.02 6.70
C LEU A 95 1.80 11.64 7.54
N VAL A 96 0.55 11.44 7.13
CA VAL A 96 -0.62 11.93 7.89
C VAL A 96 -0.62 11.34 9.30
N GLN A 97 -0.44 10.03 9.43
CA GLN A 97 -0.37 9.35 10.71
C GLN A 97 0.82 9.84 11.58
N TYR A 98 1.96 10.10 10.96
CA TYR A 98 3.14 10.64 11.64
C TYR A 98 2.89 12.04 12.20
N ILE A 99 2.25 12.92 11.43
CA ILE A 99 1.87 14.27 11.90
C ILE A 99 0.90 14.15 13.09
N ILE A 100 -0.11 13.29 13.01
CA ILE A 100 -1.06 13.04 14.12
C ILE A 100 -0.32 12.56 15.38
N MET A 101 0.65 11.66 15.23
CA MET A 101 1.47 11.16 16.33
C MET A 101 2.24 12.30 17.02
N ILE A 102 2.87 13.17 16.24
CA ILE A 102 3.62 14.33 16.76
C ILE A 102 2.68 15.29 17.49
N TRP A 103 1.56 15.67 16.86
CA TRP A 103 0.58 16.58 17.44
C TRP A 103 0.04 16.08 18.77
N LYS A 104 -0.25 14.77 18.86
CA LYS A 104 -0.67 14.14 20.12
C LYS A 104 0.41 14.24 21.19
N LYS A 105 1.68 14.02 20.85
CA LYS A 105 2.80 14.13 21.79
C LYS A 105 2.93 15.55 22.35
N TYR A 106 2.85 16.58 21.50
CA TYR A 106 2.88 17.98 21.93
C TYR A 106 1.71 18.34 22.84
N ARG A 107 0.47 17.94 22.49
CA ARG A 107 -0.72 18.20 23.32
C ARG A 107 -0.61 17.56 24.71
N MET A 108 -0.02 16.37 24.82
CA MET A 108 0.19 15.72 26.12
C MET A 108 1.24 16.43 26.97
N SER A 109 2.30 16.97 26.35
CA SER A 109 3.33 17.75 27.06
C SER A 109 2.72 19.00 27.69
N LEU A 110 1.91 19.77 26.94
CA LEU A 110 1.26 20.98 27.44
C LEU A 110 0.30 20.73 28.61
N LYS A 111 -0.26 19.52 28.73
CA LYS A 111 -1.13 19.14 29.86
C LYS A 111 -0.35 18.68 31.10
N ALA A 112 0.93 18.37 30.97
CA ALA A 112 1.77 17.94 32.09
C ALA A 112 2.41 19.13 32.82
N ASP A 113 2.55 20.27 32.15
CA ASP A 113 3.18 21.49 32.68
C ASP A 113 2.17 22.47 33.33
N ASN A 114 0.86 22.17 33.28
CA ASN A 114 -0.24 22.92 33.87
C ASN A 114 -0.90 22.12 35.00
#